data_AF-A0A7S3ANV8-F1
#
_entry.id   AF-A0A7S3ANV8-F1
#
_cell.length_a   1.000
_cell.length_b   1.000
_cell.length_c   1.000
_cell.angle_alpha   90.00
_cell.angle_beta   90.00
_cell.angle_gamma   90.00
#
_symmetry.space_group_name_H-M   'P 1'
#
loop_
_entity.id
_entity.type
_entity.pdbx_description
1 polymer ?
#
loop_
_entity_poly.entity_id
_entity_poly.type
_entity_poly.pdbx_seq_one_letter_code
_entity_poly.pdbx_strand_id
1 'polypeptide(L)'
;PRLPDGQILSVPRGVAVTRGRLIVAERQRLLVLSLNGRPLQSLSVPAAQNMLGITIGASHQAYAADPSSHEVYIFSLSGSEAADDETQARELSADETLMTKPTLSVDGAEAAGGR
;
A
#
# COMPACT_ATOMS: atom_id res chain seq x y z
N PRO A 1 7.23 -12.99 -11.52
CA PRO A 1 8.00 -12.06 -10.67
C PRO A 1 7.33 -11.96 -9.29
N ARG A 2 8.08 -11.82 -8.19
CA ARG A 2 7.53 -11.74 -6.82
C ARG A 2 7.67 -10.32 -6.29
N LEU A 3 6.63 -9.82 -5.61
CA LEU A 3 6.67 -8.57 -4.87
C LEU A 3 7.39 -8.77 -3.53
N PRO A 4 7.85 -7.69 -2.86
CA PRO A 4 8.62 -7.77 -1.61
C PRO A 4 7.94 -8.53 -0.46
N ASP A 5 6.60 -8.63 -0.46
CA ASP A 5 5.81 -9.37 0.53
C ASP A 5 5.56 -10.85 0.15
N GLY A 6 6.16 -11.31 -0.95
CA GLY A 6 5.99 -12.67 -1.46
C GLY A 6 4.77 -12.86 -2.37
N GLN A 7 3.95 -11.83 -2.61
CA GLN A 7 2.86 -11.91 -3.57
C GLN A 7 3.40 -12.18 -4.98
N ILE A 8 2.81 -13.15 -5.66
CA ILE A 8 3.20 -13.53 -7.02
C ILE A 8 2.39 -12.70 -8.02
N LEU A 9 3.10 -12.04 -8.93
CA LEU A 9 2.52 -11.53 -10.17
C LEU A 9 2.34 -12.71 -11.12
N SER A 10 1.11 -12.95 -11.53
CA SER A 10 0.75 -14.06 -12.41
C SER A 10 1.12 -13.73 -13.85
N VAL A 11 0.65 -12.58 -14.36
CA VAL A 11 0.91 -12.11 -15.74
C VAL A 11 0.73 -10.58 -15.78
N PRO A 12 1.72 -9.79 -15.35
CA PRO A 12 1.65 -8.34 -15.44
C PRO A 12 1.79 -7.93 -16.92
N ARG A 13 0.82 -7.17 -17.45
CA ARG A 13 0.78 -6.79 -18.88
C ARG A 13 0.87 -5.30 -19.13
N GLY A 14 0.27 -4.50 -18.25
CA GLY A 14 0.32 -3.04 -18.32
C GLY A 14 0.68 -2.43 -16.98
N VAL A 15 1.37 -1.29 -17.02
CA VAL A 15 1.70 -0.51 -15.83
C VAL A 15 1.40 0.96 -16.06
N ALA A 16 0.98 1.64 -15.00
CA ALA A 16 0.71 3.06 -15.01
C ALA A 16 1.04 3.67 -13.65
N VAL A 17 1.37 4.96 -13.60
CA VAL A 17 1.71 5.65 -12.35
C VAL A 17 0.77 6.82 -12.13
N THR A 18 0.28 6.99 -10.90
CA THR A 18 -0.53 8.14 -10.50
C THR A 18 -0.42 8.38 -9.00
N ARG A 19 -0.29 9.64 -8.59
CA ARG A 19 -0.32 10.06 -7.16
C ARG A 19 0.59 9.23 -6.22
N GLY A 20 1.83 8.97 -6.64
CA GLY A 20 2.79 8.17 -5.86
C GLY A 20 2.49 6.68 -5.79
N ARG A 21 1.67 6.16 -6.71
CA ARG A 21 1.27 4.75 -6.76
C ARG A 21 1.56 4.16 -8.13
N LEU A 22 1.99 2.90 -8.12
CA LEU A 22 2.12 2.07 -9.32
C LEU A 22 0.87 1.21 -9.46
N ILE A 23 0.22 1.28 -10.61
CA ILE A 23 -0.93 0.45 -10.95
C ILE A 23 -0.47 -0.59 -11.97
N VAL A 24 -0.69 -1.86 -11.67
CA VAL A 24 -0.34 -2.99 -12.54
C VAL A 24 -1.63 -3.67 -12.99
N ALA A 25 -1.83 -3.78 -14.29
CA ALA A 25 -2.89 -4.58 -14.87
C ALA A 25 -2.40 -6.03 -15.05
N GLU A 26 -3.12 -6.95 -14.43
CA GLU A 26 -3.06 -8.38 -14.71
C GLU A 26 -4.35 -8.83 -15.38
N ARG A 27 -4.41 -10.09 -15.81
CA ARG A 27 -5.52 -10.65 -16.61
C ARG A 27 -6.92 -10.23 -16.13
N GLN A 28 -7.17 -10.34 -14.82
CA GLN A 28 -8.48 -10.14 -14.19
C GLN A 28 -8.41 -9.31 -12.90
N ARG A 29 -7.33 -8.55 -12.71
CA ARG A 29 -7.22 -7.66 -11.56
C ARG A 29 -6.30 -6.48 -11.85
N LEU A 30 -6.51 -5.40 -11.11
CA LEU A 30 -5.52 -4.35 -10.94
C LEU A 30 -4.85 -4.49 -9.58
N LEU A 31 -3.53 -4.35 -9.55
CA LEU A 31 -2.77 -4.19 -8.32
C LEU A 31 -2.38 -2.73 -8.16
N VAL A 32 -2.61 -2.18 -6.99
CA VAL A 32 -2.12 -0.87 -6.59
C VAL A 32 -0.96 -1.09 -5.64
N LEU A 33 0.22 -0.60 -6.00
CA LEU A 33 1.45 -0.75 -5.26
C LEU A 33 1.98 0.65 -4.89
N SER A 34 2.79 0.74 -3.84
CA SER A 34 3.69 1.88 -3.67
C SER A 34 4.74 1.88 -4.78
N LEU A 35 5.45 3.00 -4.98
CA LEU A 35 6.54 3.06 -5.95
C LEU A 35 7.69 2.10 -5.62
N ASN A 36 7.84 1.70 -4.34
CA ASN A 36 8.78 0.68 -3.90
C ASN A 36 8.26 -0.76 -4.07
N GLY A 37 7.11 -0.94 -4.74
CA GLY A 37 6.54 -2.25 -5.06
C GLY A 37 5.77 -2.93 -3.93
N ARG A 38 5.54 -2.26 -2.80
CA ARG A 38 4.71 -2.80 -1.70
C ARG A 38 3.24 -2.81 -2.11
N PRO A 39 2.52 -3.93 -1.98
CA PRO A 39 1.08 -3.97 -2.25
C PRO A 39 0.28 -3.07 -1.31
N LEU A 40 -0.59 -2.25 -1.91
CA LEU A 40 -1.53 -1.39 -1.21
C LEU A 40 -2.97 -1.88 -1.40
N GLN A 41 -3.31 -2.37 -2.59
CA GLN A 41 -4.66 -2.85 -2.92
C GLN A 41 -4.64 -3.85 -4.09
N SER A 42 -5.63 -4.73 -4.12
CA SER A 42 -5.95 -5.59 -5.26
C SER A 42 -7.42 -5.44 -5.61
N LEU A 43 -7.72 -5.10 -6.86
CA LEU A 43 -9.06 -4.89 -7.38
C LEU A 43 -9.39 -5.98 -8.40
N SER A 44 -10.29 -6.90 -8.05
CA SER A 44 -10.75 -7.92 -8.98
C SER A 44 -11.64 -7.31 -10.06
N VAL A 45 -11.49 -7.78 -11.29
CA VAL A 45 -12.30 -7.39 -12.46
C VAL A 45 -12.83 -8.67 -13.10
N PRO A 46 -13.89 -9.29 -12.52
CA PRO A 46 -14.34 -10.61 -12.96
C PRO A 46 -14.84 -10.66 -14.41
N ALA A 47 -15.33 -9.54 -14.93
CA ALA A 47 -15.77 -9.42 -16.32
C ALA A 47 -14.60 -9.39 -17.32
N ALA A 48 -13.40 -9.02 -16.88
CA ALA A 48 -12.23 -9.00 -17.74
C ALA A 48 -11.87 -10.42 -18.18
N GLN A 49 -11.43 -10.54 -19.42
CA GLN A 49 -10.91 -11.78 -19.98
C GLN A 49 -9.39 -11.72 -20.11
N ASN A 50 -8.84 -10.58 -20.50
CA ASN A 50 -7.41 -10.39 -20.72
C ASN A 50 -7.01 -8.91 -20.88
N MET A 51 -7.01 -8.14 -19.80
CA MET A 51 -6.52 -6.75 -19.83
C MET A 51 -5.06 -6.69 -20.31
N LEU A 52 -4.79 -5.94 -21.39
CA LEU A 52 -3.45 -5.86 -22.00
C LEU A 52 -2.72 -4.54 -21.73
N GLY A 53 -3.45 -3.45 -21.56
CA GLY A 53 -2.88 -2.11 -21.40
C GLY A 53 -3.63 -1.32 -20.35
N ILE A 54 -2.93 -0.38 -19.71
CA ILE A 54 -3.52 0.54 -18.74
C ILE A 54 -2.89 1.93 -18.88
N THR A 55 -3.69 2.97 -18.72
CA THR A 55 -3.23 4.37 -18.67
C THR A 55 -4.05 5.16 -17.65
N ILE A 56 -3.58 6.36 -17.33
CA ILE A 56 -4.24 7.28 -16.40
C ILE A 56 -4.71 8.51 -17.17
N GLY A 57 -5.99 8.85 -17.04
CA GLY A 57 -6.52 10.10 -17.58
C GLY A 57 -6.25 11.30 -16.67
N ALA A 58 -6.50 12.51 -17.17
CA ALA A 58 -6.25 13.75 -16.44
C ALA A 58 -6.94 13.83 -15.06
N SER A 59 -8.09 13.17 -14.89
CA SER A 59 -8.81 13.09 -13.61
C SER A 59 -8.33 11.96 -12.69
N HIS A 60 -7.16 11.38 -12.95
CA HIS A 60 -6.58 10.25 -12.23
C HIS A 60 -7.42 8.98 -12.23
N GLN A 61 -8.30 8.82 -13.22
CA GLN A 61 -8.98 7.56 -13.49
C GLN A 61 -8.05 6.63 -14.26
N ALA A 62 -8.06 5.35 -13.91
CA ALA A 62 -7.35 4.34 -14.67
C ALA A 62 -8.25 3.77 -15.77
N TYR A 63 -7.71 3.62 -16.97
CA TYR A 63 -8.38 3.05 -18.12
C TYR A 63 -7.62 1.78 -18.52
N ALA A 64 -8.26 0.62 -18.38
CA ALA A 64 -7.68 -0.66 -18.77
C ALA A 64 -8.38 -1.22 -20.01
N ALA A 65 -7.61 -1.51 -21.05
CA ALA A 65 -8.13 -2.06 -22.29
C ALA A 65 -8.11 -3.60 -22.26
N ASP A 66 -9.26 -4.20 -22.52
CA ASP A 66 -9.44 -5.64 -22.67
C ASP A 66 -9.92 -5.97 -24.09
N PRO A 67 -9.01 -6.24 -25.02
CA PRO A 67 -9.38 -6.55 -26.39
C PRO A 67 -10.04 -7.92 -26.55
N SER A 68 -9.97 -8.81 -25.53
CA SER A 68 -10.63 -10.12 -25.58
C SER A 68 -12.13 -10.01 -25.27
N SER A 69 -12.51 -9.11 -24.37
CA SER A 69 -13.93 -8.78 -24.13
C SER A 69 -14.44 -7.62 -24.99
N HIS A 70 -13.56 -6.93 -25.74
CA HIS A 70 -13.88 -5.69 -26.48
C HIS A 70 -14.33 -4.53 -25.57
N GLU A 71 -13.82 -4.49 -24.33
CA GLU A 71 -14.22 -3.49 -23.35
C GLU A 71 -13.04 -2.62 -22.91
N VAL A 72 -13.37 -1.41 -22.41
CA VAL A 72 -12.46 -0.57 -21.65
C VAL A 72 -13.05 -0.37 -20.27
N TYR A 73 -12.34 -0.82 -19.24
CA TYR A 73 -12.74 -0.63 -17.86
C TYR A 73 -12.17 0.67 -17.31
N ILE A 74 -13.01 1.44 -16.61
CA ILE A 74 -12.64 2.73 -16.01
C ILE A 74 -12.71 2.59 -14.49
N PHE A 75 -11.62 2.93 -13.80
CA PHE A 75 -11.52 2.82 -12.35
C PHE A 75 -11.26 4.18 -11.72
N SER A 76 -12.12 4.53 -10.77
CA SER A 76 -11.86 5.63 -9.85
C SER A 76 -10.91 5.12 -8.76
N LEU A 77 -9.66 5.56 -8.81
CA LEU A 77 -8.67 5.25 -7.79
C LEU A 77 -8.84 6.23 -6.63
N SER A 78 -9.68 5.87 -5.66
CA SER A 78 -9.80 6.60 -4.41
C SER A 78 -8.67 6.20 -3.46
N GLY A 79 -7.91 7.19 -3.02
CA GLY A 79 -6.81 7.00 -2.10
C GLY A 79 -6.04 8.30 -1.96
N SER A 80 -5.79 8.71 -0.71
CA SER A 80 -4.85 9.79 -0.38
C SER A 80 -3.56 9.58 -1.18
N GLU A 81 -2.99 10.68 -1.70
CA GLU A 81 -1.61 10.70 -2.17
C GLU A 81 -0.77 9.91 -1.16
N ALA A 82 0.04 8.98 -1.65
CA ALA A 82 0.95 8.26 -0.78
C ALA A 82 1.84 9.33 -0.14
N ALA A 83 1.64 9.61 1.14
CA ALA A 83 2.70 10.16 1.95
C ALA A 83 3.77 9.08 1.92
N ASP A 84 4.79 9.30 1.10
CA ASP A 84 6.06 8.61 1.21
C ASP A 84 6.64 9.01 2.56
N ASP A 85 6.12 8.42 3.64
CA ASP A 85 6.64 8.65 4.98
C ASP A 85 7.84 7.72 5.15
N GLU A 86 8.92 8.09 4.47
CA GLU A 86 10.29 7.62 4.70
C GLU A 86 10.84 8.20 6.02
N THR A 87 9.98 8.40 7.03
CA THR A 87 10.33 8.99 8.35
C THR A 87 9.81 8.19 9.54
N GLN A 88 9.74 6.86 9.45
CA GLN A 88 9.67 5.99 10.65
C GLN A 88 10.60 4.77 10.63
N ALA A 89 11.69 4.82 9.86
CA ALA A 89 12.91 4.10 10.23
C ALA A 89 13.79 5.04 11.09
N ARG A 90 13.26 5.47 12.24
CA ARG A 90 14.10 6.05 13.28
C ARG A 90 15.04 4.95 13.75
N GLU A 91 16.32 5.16 13.46
CA GLU A 91 17.47 4.81 14.29
C GLU A 91 17.18 3.80 15.42
N LEU A 92 17.33 2.52 15.08
CA LEU A 92 17.61 1.41 15.98
C LEU A 92 18.63 0.58 15.21
N SER A 93 19.92 0.47 15.53
CA SER A 93 20.74 0.97 16.62
C SER A 93 22.19 0.75 16.17
N ALA A 94 23.05 1.76 16.26
CA ALA A 94 24.47 1.56 16.46
C ALA A 94 24.83 2.36 17.71
N ASP A 95 24.65 1.74 18.88
CA ASP A 95 25.56 1.88 20.00
C ASP A 95 25.22 0.83 21.06
N GLU A 96 26.13 -0.12 21.25
CA GLU A 96 26.30 -0.76 22.56
C GLU A 96 26.47 0.35 23.60
N THR A 97 25.71 0.35 24.70
CA THR A 97 26.20 0.68 26.07
C THR A 97 25.06 0.64 27.10
N LEU A 98 25.15 -0.37 27.96
CA LEU A 98 24.69 -0.49 29.35
C LEU A 98 23.20 -0.35 29.77
N MET A 99 22.74 -1.43 30.42
CA MET A 99 22.06 -1.47 31.74
C MET A 99 21.33 -0.19 32.15
N THR A 100 20.01 -0.22 32.39
CA THR A 100 19.46 -0.64 33.69
C THR A 100 18.02 -1.14 33.59
N LYS A 101 17.66 -2.15 34.41
CA LYS A 101 16.28 -2.63 34.62
C LYS A 101 15.35 -1.49 35.08
N PRO A 102 14.08 -1.42 34.64
CA PRO A 102 13.11 -0.53 35.26
C PRO A 102 12.61 -1.13 36.59
N THR A 103 12.74 -0.35 37.67
CA THR A 103 12.15 -0.61 38.99
C THR A 103 10.79 0.08 39.07
N LEU A 104 9.77 -0.63 39.56
CA LEU A 104 8.43 -0.07 39.82
C LEU A 104 8.38 0.46 41.26
N SER A 105 8.02 1.73 41.45
CA SER A 105 7.74 2.31 42.78
C SER A 105 6.30 2.84 42.78
N VAL A 106 5.52 2.46 43.80
CA VAL A 106 4.17 2.97 44.06
C VAL A 106 4.18 3.72 45.40
N ASP A 107 4.13 5.04 45.33
CA ASP A 107 3.75 5.93 46.43
C ASP A 107 2.56 6.76 45.90
N GLY A 108 1.48 7.02 46.62
CA GLY A 108 1.15 6.76 48.01
C GLY A 108 -0.25 7.31 48.30
N ALA A 109 -0.85 6.73 49.34
CA ALA A 109 -1.98 7.16 50.16
C ALA A 109 -2.78 8.42 49.75
N GLU A 110 -4.05 8.16 49.45
CA GLU A 110 -5.17 9.08 49.67
C GLU A 110 -5.31 9.35 51.18
N ALA A 111 -5.23 10.61 51.60
CA ALA A 111 -5.59 11.03 52.94
C ALA A 111 -6.45 12.29 52.88
N ALA A 112 -7.72 12.15 53.24
CA ALA A 112 -8.32 12.77 54.44
C ALA A 112 -9.82 12.97 54.24
N GLY A 113 -10.62 12.22 55.01
CA GLY A 113 -11.96 12.63 55.38
C GLY A 113 -11.95 13.34 56.73
N GLY A 114 -12.89 14.25 56.94
CA GLY A 114 -13.49 14.45 58.26
C GLY A 114 -13.62 15.87 58.79
N ARG A 115 -14.86 16.39 58.64
CA ARG A 115 -15.64 17.26 59.55
C ARG A 115 -15.23 18.71 59.73
#